data_AF-A0A1V5THH9-F1
#
_entry.id   AF-A0A1V5THH9-F1
#
_cell.length_a   1.000
_cell.length_b   1.000
_cell.length_c   1.000
_cell.angle_alpha   90.00
_cell.angle_beta   90.00
_cell.angle_gamma   90.00
#
_symmetry.space_group_name_H-M   'P 1'
#
loop_
_entity.id
_entity.type
_entity.pdbx_description
1 polymer ?
#
loop_
_entity_poly.entity_id
_entity_poly.type
_entity_poly.pdbx_seq_one_letter_code
_entity_poly.pdbx_strand_id
1 'polypeptide(L)'
;MKNLLLVLSVLFLFGLTSCSDVMDNSLPTSPVLEKNGMDDIYNPTSFPYPYLFNFNKIEDFKFLKLNIDVNATEFHLPSISQKYLHYYVVVNYINDKPASLYFVDKVDNGSFIIHGLNSSEVGDVNIYGCASRNDIASPFTNNTIMNEISSVWKSDEENLIVEYTGTRPSSLKYVFAEIETKGNSQFVFLQKPIAQSFSIPGYGKGAVGLKLFGFHTLYDIVDAAK
;
A
#
# COMPACT_ATOMS: atom_id res chain seq x y z
N MET A 1 52.60 -17.20 31.25
CA MET A 1 51.38 -16.62 30.65
C MET A 1 51.67 -16.00 29.27
N LYS A 2 52.26 -16.76 28.33
CA LYS A 2 52.50 -16.29 26.94
C LYS A 2 51.75 -17.12 25.89
N ASN A 3 51.23 -18.29 26.26
CA ASN A 3 50.57 -19.20 25.33
C ASN A 3 49.03 -19.16 25.40
N LEU A 4 48.44 -18.35 26.30
CA LEU A 4 46.99 -18.23 26.40
C LEU A 4 46.40 -17.30 25.32
N LEU A 5 47.15 -16.28 24.90
CA LEU A 5 46.75 -15.33 23.85
C LEU A 5 46.75 -15.96 22.44
N LEU A 6 47.52 -17.03 22.23
CA LEU A 6 47.62 -17.71 20.95
C LEU A 6 46.44 -18.70 20.74
N VAL A 7 45.89 -19.25 21.82
CA VAL A 7 44.70 -20.12 21.74
C VAL A 7 43.43 -19.30 21.50
N LEU A 8 43.35 -18.07 22.03
CA LEU A 8 42.19 -17.19 21.78
C LEU A 8 42.15 -16.65 20.34
N SER A 9 43.30 -16.50 19.67
CA SER A 9 43.38 -15.98 18.30
C SER A 9 43.01 -17.02 17.24
N VAL A 10 43.21 -18.32 17.51
CA VAL A 10 42.76 -19.39 16.59
C VAL A 10 41.25 -19.64 16.70
N LEU A 11 40.63 -19.43 17.87
CA LEU A 11 39.18 -19.54 18.04
C LEU A 11 38.39 -18.40 17.39
N PHE A 12 39.02 -17.24 17.14
CA PHE A 12 38.38 -16.12 16.43
C PHE A 12 38.38 -16.30 14.90
N LEU A 13 39.19 -17.21 14.36
CA LEU A 13 39.31 -17.43 12.91
C LEU A 13 38.34 -18.48 12.34
N PHE A 14 37.59 -19.19 13.18
CA PHE A 14 36.58 -20.18 12.76
C PHE A 14 35.12 -19.77 13.08
N GLY A 15 34.90 -18.54 13.55
CA GLY A 15 33.55 -18.02 13.84
C GLY A 15 32.89 -17.23 12.70
N LEU A 16 33.57 -17.04 11.56
CA LEU A 16 33.09 -16.22 10.43
C LEU A 16 32.83 -17.01 9.16
N THR A 17 32.59 -18.32 9.25
CA THR A 17 31.71 -18.97 8.27
C THR A 17 30.28 -18.76 8.73
N SER A 18 29.83 -17.50 8.69
CA SER A 18 28.41 -17.27 8.44
C SER A 18 28.16 -17.99 7.12
N CYS A 19 27.33 -19.02 7.17
CA CYS A 19 26.48 -19.33 6.04
C CYS A 19 25.80 -18.02 5.69
N SER A 20 26.41 -17.26 4.79
CA SER A 20 25.70 -16.45 3.84
C SER A 20 24.85 -17.46 3.08
N ASP A 21 23.74 -17.85 3.71
CA ASP A 21 22.50 -17.99 3.00
C ASP A 21 22.41 -16.71 2.18
N VAL A 22 22.88 -16.80 0.95
CA VAL A 22 22.29 -16.11 -0.17
C VAL A 22 20.88 -16.71 -0.25
N MET A 23 20.06 -16.38 0.74
CA MET A 23 18.64 -16.24 0.56
C MET A 23 18.57 -15.22 -0.55
N ASP A 24 18.19 -15.75 -1.70
CA ASP A 24 17.76 -15.06 -2.88
C ASP A 24 16.65 -14.10 -2.44
N ASN A 25 17.05 -12.98 -1.83
CA ASN A 25 16.23 -11.84 -1.53
C ASN A 25 15.97 -11.18 -2.88
N SER A 26 15.16 -11.86 -3.69
CA SER A 26 14.24 -11.21 -4.60
C SER A 26 13.16 -10.47 -3.79
N LEU A 27 13.60 -9.67 -2.82
CA LEU A 27 12.84 -8.52 -2.38
C LEU A 27 12.68 -7.66 -3.63
N PRO A 28 11.45 -7.22 -3.98
CA PRO A 28 11.22 -6.46 -5.18
C PRO A 28 12.16 -5.26 -5.17
N THR A 29 13.07 -5.24 -6.13
CA THR A 29 13.95 -4.12 -6.42
C THR A 29 13.11 -2.83 -6.42
N SER A 30 13.70 -1.75 -5.92
CA SER A 30 13.08 -0.42 -5.79
C SER A 30 12.14 -0.09 -6.97
N PRO A 31 10.98 0.54 -6.71
CA PRO A 31 9.94 0.69 -7.71
C PRO A 31 10.46 1.55 -8.85
N VAL A 32 10.60 0.95 -10.03
CA VAL A 32 10.65 1.70 -11.28
C VAL A 32 9.20 1.91 -11.69
N LEU A 33 8.63 3.05 -11.31
CA LEU A 33 7.23 3.43 -11.62
C LEU A 33 6.90 3.34 -13.13
N GLU A 34 7.93 3.34 -13.98
CA GLU A 34 7.85 3.35 -15.44
C GLU A 34 8.09 1.99 -16.13
N LYS A 35 8.24 0.86 -15.41
CA LYS A 35 8.46 -0.42 -16.11
C LYS A 35 7.23 -0.76 -16.96
N ASN A 36 7.41 -0.72 -18.28
CA ASN A 36 6.39 -1.04 -19.27
C ASN A 36 6.05 -2.53 -19.15
N GLY A 37 4.98 -2.87 -18.44
CA GLY A 37 4.55 -4.27 -18.25
C GLY A 37 4.04 -4.98 -19.51
N MET A 38 4.45 -4.56 -20.71
CA MET A 38 4.30 -5.32 -21.95
C MET A 38 5.48 -6.29 -22.14
N ASP A 39 6.68 -5.92 -21.68
CA ASP A 39 7.89 -6.74 -21.88
C ASP A 39 7.96 -7.95 -20.92
N ASP A 40 7.29 -7.89 -19.76
CA ASP A 40 7.22 -8.99 -18.79
C ASP A 40 6.13 -10.03 -19.12
N ILE A 41 5.34 -9.85 -20.19
CA ILE A 41 4.38 -10.89 -20.64
C ILE A 41 5.13 -12.16 -21.10
N TYR A 42 6.40 -12.02 -21.51
CA TYR A 42 7.20 -13.11 -22.07
C TYR A 42 8.19 -13.75 -21.08
N ASN A 43 8.32 -13.23 -19.86
CA ASN A 43 9.09 -13.84 -18.78
C ASN A 43 8.21 -13.92 -17.54
N PRO A 44 7.66 -15.09 -17.19
CA PRO A 44 6.82 -15.22 -16.02
C PRO A 44 7.70 -15.04 -14.77
N THR A 45 7.78 -13.82 -14.25
CA THR A 45 8.00 -13.66 -12.82
C THR A 45 6.84 -14.37 -12.12
N SER A 46 7.12 -15.06 -11.02
CA SER A 46 6.17 -15.88 -10.25
C SER A 46 4.94 -15.13 -9.72
N PHE A 47 4.85 -13.82 -9.94
CA PHE A 47 3.75 -12.96 -9.48
C PHE A 47 3.18 -12.11 -10.63
N PRO A 48 1.85 -11.90 -10.69
CA PRO A 48 1.15 -11.19 -11.77
C PRO A 48 1.27 -9.66 -11.73
N TYR A 49 2.23 -9.13 -10.96
CA TYR A 49 2.59 -7.72 -10.87
C TYR A 49 4.08 -7.58 -10.50
N PRO A 50 4.76 -6.51 -10.96
CA PRO A 50 6.20 -6.35 -10.78
C PRO A 50 6.64 -5.81 -9.41
N TYR A 51 5.73 -5.25 -8.60
CA TYR A 51 6.11 -4.58 -7.35
C TYR A 51 5.02 -4.62 -6.27
N LEU A 52 5.45 -4.92 -5.04
CA LEU A 52 4.65 -4.89 -3.80
C LEU A 52 5.36 -4.02 -2.76
N PHE A 53 4.62 -3.11 -2.12
CA PHE A 53 5.17 -2.22 -1.09
C PHE A 53 4.24 -2.05 0.09
N ASN A 54 4.82 -2.01 1.29
CA ASN A 54 4.11 -1.86 2.55
C ASN A 54 4.15 -0.42 3.05
N PHE A 55 3.01 0.06 3.55
CA PHE A 55 2.92 1.35 4.22
C PHE A 55 2.85 1.19 5.73
N ASN A 56 3.26 2.21 6.47
CA ASN A 56 3.17 2.21 7.92
C ASN A 56 1.84 2.81 8.34
N LYS A 57 1.07 2.06 9.13
CA LYS A 57 -0.14 2.59 9.76
C LYS A 57 0.21 3.70 10.76
N ILE A 58 -0.62 4.74 10.78
CA ILE A 58 -0.52 5.87 11.68
C ILE A 58 -1.63 5.76 12.70
N GLU A 59 -1.25 5.59 13.96
CA GLU A 59 -2.16 5.55 15.11
C GLU A 59 -2.31 6.95 15.73
N ASP A 60 -3.26 7.10 16.65
CA ASP A 60 -3.46 8.29 17.49
C ASP A 60 -3.70 9.62 16.74
N PHE A 61 -4.16 9.55 15.48
CA PHE A 61 -4.62 10.73 14.76
C PHE A 61 -6.00 11.18 15.27
N LYS A 62 -6.35 12.43 14.98
CA LYS A 62 -7.67 12.99 15.25
C LYS A 62 -8.21 13.60 13.97
N PHE A 63 -9.52 13.62 13.81
CA PHE A 63 -10.13 14.40 12.74
C PHE A 63 -11.23 15.29 13.29
N LEU A 64 -11.32 16.50 12.75
CA LEU A 64 -12.27 17.51 13.14
C LEU A 64 -13.12 17.88 11.92
N LYS A 65 -14.40 18.14 12.19
CA LYS A 65 -15.32 18.68 11.21
C LYS A 65 -14.89 20.13 10.92
N LEU A 66 -14.54 20.41 9.66
CA LEU A 66 -14.49 21.80 9.18
C LEU A 66 -15.93 22.31 9.06
N ASN A 67 -16.11 23.63 9.20
CA ASN A 67 -17.40 24.33 9.29
C ASN A 67 -18.52 23.68 8.45
N ILE A 68 -19.77 23.66 8.94
CA ILE A 68 -20.90 22.88 8.37
C ILE A 68 -21.11 23.13 6.87
N ASP A 69 -20.78 24.33 6.38
CA ASP A 69 -20.94 24.75 5.00
C ASP A 69 -19.80 24.28 4.06
N VAL A 70 -18.74 23.70 4.61
CA VAL A 70 -17.59 23.19 3.85
C VAL A 70 -17.63 21.67 3.86
N ASN A 71 -17.84 21.07 2.69
CA ASN A 71 -17.74 19.62 2.50
C ASN A 71 -16.26 19.19 2.55
N ALA A 72 -15.65 19.24 3.74
CA ALA A 72 -14.27 18.84 3.98
C ALA A 72 -14.06 18.41 5.44
N THR A 73 -13.05 17.59 5.67
CA THR A 73 -12.64 17.13 7.00
C THR A 73 -11.14 17.37 7.19
N GLU A 74 -10.77 17.94 8.33
CA GLU A 74 -9.36 18.15 8.71
C GLU A 74 -8.87 17.00 9.59
N PHE A 75 -7.68 16.49 9.29
CA PHE A 75 -7.00 15.44 10.03
C PHE A 75 -5.75 16.01 10.69
N HIS A 76 -5.59 15.77 11.98
CA HIS A 76 -4.42 16.12 12.78
C HIS A 76 -3.61 14.86 13.08
N LEU A 77 -2.34 14.86 12.67
CA LEU A 77 -1.42 13.75 12.81
C LEU A 77 -0.53 13.91 14.05
N PRO A 78 -0.14 12.80 14.70
CA PRO A 78 0.86 12.86 15.76
C PRO A 78 2.22 13.29 15.19
N SER A 79 3.05 13.98 16.00
CA SER A 79 4.33 14.53 15.54
C SER A 79 5.27 13.48 14.93
N ILE A 80 5.24 12.23 15.41
CA ILE A 80 6.06 11.12 14.88
C ILE A 80 5.76 10.78 13.42
N SER A 81 4.57 11.16 12.94
CA SER A 81 4.10 10.88 11.58
C SER A 81 4.50 11.95 10.57
N GLN A 82 5.09 13.07 11.02
CA GLN A 82 5.55 14.16 10.13
C GLN A 82 6.80 13.77 9.30
N LYS A 83 7.37 12.59 9.55
CA LYS A 83 8.45 12.00 8.72
C LYS A 83 7.96 11.46 7.38
N TYR A 84 6.65 11.29 7.20
CA TYR A 84 6.07 10.79 5.97
C TYR A 84 5.79 11.95 5.01
N LEU A 85 5.99 11.71 3.71
CA LEU A 85 5.76 12.71 2.67
C LEU A 85 4.42 12.49 1.97
N HIS A 86 3.97 11.24 1.90
CA HIS A 86 2.68 10.87 1.34
C HIS A 86 1.85 10.12 2.36
N TYR A 87 0.56 10.40 2.36
CA TYR A 87 -0.44 9.78 3.22
C TYR A 87 -1.57 9.19 2.38
N TYR A 88 -2.03 8.04 2.82
CA TYR A 88 -3.08 7.24 2.20
C TYR A 88 -4.16 7.05 3.26
N VAL A 89 -5.32 7.66 3.05
CA VAL A 89 -6.41 7.71 4.03
C VAL A 89 -7.55 6.84 3.52
N VAL A 90 -7.76 5.70 4.17
CA VAL A 90 -8.91 4.83 3.92
C VAL A 90 -10.06 5.30 4.80
N VAL A 91 -11.19 5.60 4.17
CA VAL A 91 -12.42 6.05 4.83
C VAL A 91 -13.50 4.99 4.65
N ASN A 92 -13.99 4.47 5.76
CA ASN A 92 -15.17 3.63 5.85
C ASN A 92 -16.37 4.49 6.24
N TYR A 93 -17.51 4.30 5.57
CA TYR A 93 -18.71 5.12 5.77
C TYR A 93 -19.78 4.40 6.60
N ILE A 94 -20.66 5.17 7.25
CA ILE A 94 -21.73 4.62 8.12
C ILE A 94 -22.87 3.96 7.32
N ASN A 95 -23.10 4.35 6.07
CA ASN A 95 -24.32 4.00 5.31
C ASN A 95 -24.11 2.90 4.24
N ASP A 96 -23.30 1.87 4.54
CA ASP A 96 -22.96 0.78 3.59
C ASP A 96 -22.38 1.27 2.23
N LYS A 97 -21.93 2.53 2.18
CA LYS A 97 -21.27 3.11 1.02
C LYS A 97 -19.88 2.48 0.88
N PRO A 98 -19.44 2.11 -0.35
CA PRO A 98 -18.10 1.58 -0.58
C PRO A 98 -17.03 2.49 -0.01
N ALA A 99 -15.98 1.90 0.55
CA ALA A 99 -14.88 2.65 1.12
C ALA A 99 -14.18 3.50 0.06
N SER A 100 -13.49 4.55 0.50
CA SER A 100 -12.68 5.39 -0.39
C SER A 100 -11.27 5.53 0.14
N LEU A 101 -10.31 5.53 -0.76
CA LEU A 101 -8.92 5.84 -0.46
C LEU A 101 -8.60 7.25 -0.98
N TYR A 102 -8.05 8.10 -0.13
CA TYR A 102 -7.58 9.44 -0.48
C TYR A 102 -6.06 9.50 -0.41
N PHE A 103 -5.43 10.02 -1.46
CA PHE A 103 -4.01 10.36 -1.45
C PHE A 103 -3.81 11.81 -1.00
N VAL A 104 -2.86 12.04 -0.11
CA VAL A 104 -2.50 13.36 0.42
C VAL A 104 -0.99 13.53 0.43
N ASP A 105 -0.51 14.62 -0.16
CA ASP A 105 0.92 15.02 -0.17
C ASP A 105 1.14 16.46 0.31
N LYS A 106 0.07 17.19 0.64
CA LYS A 106 0.13 18.52 1.24
C LYS A 106 -0.30 18.46 2.70
N VAL A 107 0.69 18.42 3.59
CA VAL A 107 0.51 18.50 5.04
C VAL A 107 1.09 19.82 5.53
N ASP A 108 0.31 20.58 6.29
CA ASP A 108 0.71 21.85 6.88
C ASP A 108 0.66 21.72 8.42
N ASN A 109 1.78 22.01 9.09
CA ASN A 109 1.89 21.96 10.55
C ASN A 109 1.33 20.69 11.23
N GLY A 110 1.45 19.55 10.56
CA GLY A 110 0.96 18.27 11.09
C GLY A 110 -0.54 18.03 10.91
N SER A 111 -1.24 18.86 10.12
CA SER A 111 -2.60 18.58 9.67
C SER A 111 -2.74 18.62 8.14
N PHE A 112 -3.82 18.01 7.65
CA PHE A 112 -4.21 18.11 6.24
C PHE A 112 -5.73 18.07 6.11
N ILE A 113 -6.22 18.52 4.96
CA ILE A 113 -7.64 18.60 4.66
C ILE A 113 -7.97 17.64 3.51
N ILE A 114 -9.02 16.84 3.72
CA ILE A 114 -9.67 16.08 2.66
C ILE A 114 -10.92 16.82 2.20
N HIS A 115 -10.91 17.29 0.96
CA HIS A 115 -12.05 17.93 0.30
C HIS A 115 -13.03 16.87 -0.22
N GLY A 116 -14.32 17.18 -0.18
CA GLY A 116 -15.39 16.27 -0.58
C GLY A 116 -15.81 15.26 0.49
N LEU A 117 -15.11 15.23 1.64
CA LEU A 117 -15.38 14.31 2.73
C LEU A 117 -16.26 14.96 3.81
N ASN A 118 -17.52 14.55 3.85
CA ASN A 118 -18.46 14.95 4.90
C ASN A 118 -18.23 14.10 6.15
N SER A 119 -17.78 14.72 7.23
CA SER A 119 -17.50 14.04 8.49
C SER A 119 -18.70 13.32 9.11
N SER A 120 -19.94 13.68 8.75
CA SER A 120 -21.14 12.98 9.26
C SER A 120 -21.39 11.62 8.60
N GLU A 121 -20.75 11.34 7.48
CA GLU A 121 -20.85 10.06 6.79
C GLU A 121 -19.71 9.10 7.15
N VAL A 122 -18.67 9.60 7.83
CA VAL A 122 -17.47 8.84 8.20
C VAL A 122 -17.77 7.95 9.40
N GLY A 123 -17.61 6.64 9.21
CA GLY A 123 -17.74 5.64 10.27
C GLY A 123 -16.40 5.30 10.92
N ASP A 124 -15.38 5.02 10.10
CA ASP A 124 -14.04 4.66 10.55
C ASP A 124 -12.98 5.16 9.55
N VAL A 125 -11.76 5.39 10.03
CA VAL A 125 -10.63 5.88 9.22
C VAL A 125 -9.36 5.14 9.57
N ASN A 126 -8.61 4.72 8.54
CA ASN A 126 -7.22 4.30 8.69
C ASN A 126 -6.31 5.23 7.87
N ILE A 127 -5.19 5.64 8.47
CA ILE A 127 -4.19 6.48 7.80
C ILE A 127 -2.89 5.69 7.68
N TYR A 128 -2.31 5.69 6.48
CA TYR A 128 -1.04 5.03 6.20
C TYR A 128 -0.03 6.03 5.62
N GLY A 129 1.18 6.02 6.16
CA GLY A 129 2.27 6.90 5.75
C GLY A 129 3.32 6.19 4.90
N CYS A 130 3.78 6.87 3.85
CA CYS A 130 4.94 6.50 3.06
C CYS A 130 6.10 7.44 3.37
N ALA A 131 7.21 6.89 3.87
CA ALA A 131 8.45 7.64 3.97
C ALA A 131 9.03 7.69 2.55
N SER A 132 8.86 8.81 1.85
CA SER A 132 9.45 8.91 0.51
C SER A 132 10.97 9.02 0.63
N ARG A 133 11.67 8.35 -0.27
CA ARG A 133 13.04 8.74 -0.62
C ARG A 133 12.89 9.95 -1.55
N ASN A 134 13.66 11.01 -1.32
CA ASN A 134 13.46 12.34 -1.94
C ASN A 134 13.51 12.36 -3.50
N ASP A 135 13.70 11.22 -4.15
CA ASP A 135 13.80 11.00 -5.58
C ASP A 135 12.51 10.47 -6.26
N ILE A 136 11.47 10.11 -5.50
CA ILE A 136 10.23 9.55 -6.06
C ILE A 136 9.08 10.55 -5.96
N ALA A 137 8.76 11.22 -7.07
CA ALA A 137 7.52 11.97 -7.22
C ALA A 137 6.33 11.01 -7.33
N SER A 138 5.30 11.24 -6.53
CA SER A 138 4.05 10.49 -6.64
C SER A 138 3.34 10.81 -7.97
N PRO A 139 2.77 9.83 -8.69
CA PRO A 139 1.96 10.09 -9.87
C PRO A 139 0.57 10.68 -9.54
N PHE A 140 0.23 10.81 -8.26
CA PHE A 140 -1.06 11.29 -7.79
C PHE A 140 -0.99 12.77 -7.42
N THR A 141 -2.04 13.51 -7.74
CA THR A 141 -2.20 14.87 -7.22
C THR A 141 -2.79 14.82 -5.81
N ASN A 142 -2.46 15.80 -4.95
CA ASN A 142 -3.12 15.96 -3.64
C ASN A 142 -4.65 15.78 -3.74
N ASN A 143 -5.26 15.12 -2.76
CA ASN A 143 -6.71 14.84 -2.70
C ASN A 143 -7.23 13.93 -3.84
N THR A 144 -6.37 13.15 -4.50
CA THR A 144 -6.83 12.11 -5.45
C THR A 144 -7.65 11.08 -4.71
N ILE A 145 -8.85 10.79 -5.22
CA ILE A 145 -9.76 9.76 -4.69
C ILE A 145 -9.59 8.50 -5.52
N MET A 146 -9.44 7.37 -4.85
CA MET A 146 -9.40 6.03 -5.41
C MET A 146 -10.56 5.23 -4.82
N ASN A 147 -11.48 4.80 -5.68
CA ASN A 147 -12.66 4.09 -5.26
C ASN A 147 -12.35 2.61 -4.99
N GLU A 148 -13.13 2.01 -4.09
CA GLU A 148 -13.07 0.59 -3.84
C GLU A 148 -13.41 -0.21 -5.12
N ILE A 149 -12.61 -1.23 -5.40
CA ILE A 149 -12.82 -2.18 -6.49
C ILE A 149 -13.51 -3.41 -5.92
N SER A 150 -14.66 -3.76 -6.49
CA SER A 150 -15.35 -4.99 -6.15
C SER A 150 -14.49 -6.21 -6.47
N SER A 151 -14.26 -7.05 -5.47
CA SER A 151 -13.49 -8.29 -5.61
C SER A 151 -14.01 -9.36 -4.67
N VAL A 152 -13.72 -10.61 -4.99
CA VAL A 152 -13.80 -11.73 -4.07
C VAL A 152 -12.40 -12.19 -3.75
N TRP A 153 -12.21 -12.74 -2.56
CA TRP A 153 -10.92 -13.23 -2.13
C TRP A 153 -11.04 -14.46 -1.25
N LYS A 154 -9.97 -15.22 -1.19
CA LYS A 154 -9.77 -16.32 -0.25
C LYS A 154 -8.33 -16.32 0.23
N SER A 155 -8.10 -16.93 1.38
CA SER A 155 -6.76 -17.19 1.90
C SER A 155 -6.41 -18.66 1.71
N ASP A 156 -5.18 -18.94 1.30
CA ASP A 156 -4.56 -20.28 1.37
C ASP A 156 -3.57 -20.40 2.55
N GLU A 157 -3.72 -19.53 3.55
CA GLU A 157 -2.84 -19.31 4.71
C GLU A 157 -1.50 -18.62 4.40
N GLU A 158 -0.94 -18.77 3.21
CA GLU A 158 0.29 -18.10 2.81
C GLU A 158 -0.01 -16.78 2.08
N ASN A 159 -0.99 -16.82 1.19
CA ASN A 159 -1.34 -15.78 0.25
C ASN A 159 -2.83 -15.42 0.33
N LEU A 160 -3.15 -14.21 -0.14
CA LEU A 160 -4.51 -13.83 -0.49
C LEU A 160 -4.70 -14.01 -1.98
N ILE A 161 -5.57 -14.94 -2.36
CA ILE A 161 -5.97 -15.15 -3.75
C ILE A 161 -7.18 -14.25 -4.00
N VAL A 162 -7.05 -13.34 -4.94
CA VAL A 162 -8.01 -12.29 -5.24
C VAL A 162 -8.52 -12.44 -6.66
N GLU A 163 -9.79 -12.17 -6.87
CA GLU A 163 -10.44 -12.16 -8.19
C GLU A 163 -11.34 -10.93 -8.30
N TYR A 164 -11.18 -10.16 -9.37
CA TYR A 164 -12.07 -9.03 -9.61
C TYR A 164 -13.49 -9.51 -9.89
N THR A 165 -14.48 -8.82 -9.34
CA THR A 165 -15.88 -9.11 -9.68
C THR A 165 -16.20 -8.44 -11.02
N GLY A 166 -16.61 -9.23 -12.02
CA GLY A 166 -16.84 -8.72 -13.38
C GLY A 166 -15.55 -8.54 -14.16
N THR A 167 -15.56 -7.74 -15.23
CA THR A 167 -14.37 -7.55 -16.07
C THR A 167 -13.38 -6.59 -15.43
N ARG A 168 -12.10 -6.99 -15.32
CA ARG A 168 -11.02 -6.09 -14.88
C ARG A 168 -11.04 -4.79 -15.72
N PRO A 169 -11.08 -3.60 -15.08
CA PRO A 169 -11.03 -2.34 -15.81
C PRO A 169 -9.70 -2.21 -16.58
N SER A 170 -9.75 -1.94 -17.89
CA SER A 170 -8.55 -1.81 -18.74
C SER A 170 -7.62 -0.69 -18.26
N SER A 171 -8.21 0.40 -17.77
CA SER A 171 -7.55 1.64 -17.34
C SER A 171 -6.88 1.56 -15.97
N LEU A 172 -7.06 0.44 -15.25
CA LEU A 172 -6.52 0.25 -13.92
C LEU A 172 -5.00 0.09 -13.97
N LYS A 173 -4.27 1.06 -13.41
CA LYS A 173 -2.80 1.07 -13.39
C LYS A 173 -2.21 0.71 -12.04
N TYR A 174 -2.84 1.15 -10.97
CA TYR A 174 -2.35 0.93 -9.61
C TYR A 174 -3.48 0.43 -8.73
N VAL A 175 -3.15 -0.55 -7.89
CA VAL A 175 -4.07 -1.10 -6.92
C VAL A 175 -3.45 -0.99 -5.55
N PHE A 176 -4.25 -0.55 -4.60
CA PHE A 176 -3.90 -0.56 -3.19
C PHE A 176 -4.79 -1.57 -2.48
N ALA A 177 -4.26 -2.29 -1.52
CA ALA A 177 -5.02 -3.24 -0.72
C ALA A 177 -4.92 -2.89 0.76
N GLU A 178 -6.07 -2.68 1.39
CA GLU A 178 -6.20 -2.71 2.84
C GLU A 178 -6.58 -4.12 3.26
N ILE A 179 -5.73 -4.76 4.05
CA ILE A 179 -5.86 -6.13 4.50
C ILE A 179 -6.13 -6.10 6.00
N GLU A 180 -7.32 -6.53 6.38
CA GLU A 180 -7.72 -6.59 7.78
C GLU A 180 -7.35 -7.95 8.36
N THR A 181 -6.73 -7.93 9.54
CA THR A 181 -6.44 -9.09 10.36
C THR A 181 -7.13 -8.94 11.71
N LYS A 182 -7.26 -10.02 12.49
CA LYS A 182 -7.92 -9.98 13.81
C LYS A 182 -7.37 -8.94 14.81
N GLY A 183 -6.16 -8.42 14.60
CA GLY A 183 -5.53 -7.48 15.53
C GLY A 183 -4.98 -6.21 14.90
N ASN A 184 -4.94 -6.09 13.57
CA ASN A 184 -4.42 -4.91 12.87
C ASN A 184 -4.88 -4.87 11.42
N SER A 185 -4.76 -3.70 10.77
CA SER A 185 -4.87 -3.55 9.32
C SER A 185 -3.51 -3.25 8.70
N GLN A 186 -3.24 -3.90 7.57
CA GLN A 186 -2.04 -3.71 6.76
C GLN A 186 -2.45 -3.04 5.45
N PHE A 187 -1.57 -2.20 4.90
CA PHE A 187 -1.84 -1.49 3.66
C PHE A 187 -0.67 -1.68 2.70
N VAL A 188 -1.00 -2.12 1.48
CA VAL A 188 -0.01 -2.43 0.47
C VAL A 188 -0.35 -1.83 -0.89
N PHE A 189 0.68 -1.52 -1.66
CA PHE A 189 0.60 -1.13 -3.05
C PHE A 189 0.97 -2.30 -3.95
N LEU A 190 0.21 -2.45 -5.04
CA LEU A 190 0.38 -3.43 -6.09
C LEU A 190 0.48 -2.68 -7.43
N GLN A 191 1.64 -2.75 -8.08
CA GLN A 191 1.83 -2.12 -9.38
C GLN A 191 1.11 -2.94 -10.46
N LYS A 192 0.07 -2.41 -11.11
CA LYS A 192 -0.55 -2.96 -12.33
C LYS A 192 -0.83 -4.49 -12.29
N PRO A 193 -1.70 -4.99 -11.40
CA PRO A 193 -2.20 -6.35 -11.52
C PRO A 193 -2.99 -6.52 -12.84
N ILE A 194 -2.43 -7.26 -13.80
CA ILE A 194 -2.98 -7.38 -15.17
C ILE A 194 -3.95 -8.55 -15.34
N ALA A 195 -3.91 -9.53 -14.44
CA ALA A 195 -4.75 -10.72 -14.51
C ALA A 195 -6.11 -10.50 -13.82
N GLN A 196 -7.13 -11.23 -14.30
CA GLN A 196 -8.47 -11.25 -13.70
C GLN A 196 -8.45 -11.76 -12.25
N SER A 197 -7.54 -12.70 -11.97
CA SER A 197 -7.23 -13.19 -10.64
C SER A 197 -5.72 -13.07 -10.38
N PHE A 198 -5.36 -12.71 -9.16
CA PHE A 198 -3.98 -12.52 -8.72
C PHE A 198 -3.79 -12.91 -7.26
N SER A 199 -2.54 -13.03 -6.82
CA SER A 199 -2.20 -13.40 -5.45
C SER A 199 -1.45 -12.27 -4.75
N ILE A 200 -1.73 -12.01 -3.47
CA ILE A 200 -0.96 -11.10 -2.60
C ILE A 200 -0.19 -11.97 -1.58
N PRO A 201 1.12 -12.16 -1.75
CA PRO A 201 1.89 -13.12 -0.97
C PRO A 201 2.25 -12.60 0.41
N GLY A 202 2.23 -13.50 1.40
CA GLY A 202 2.58 -13.19 2.79
C GLY A 202 1.44 -12.63 3.65
N TYR A 203 0.24 -12.47 3.07
CA TYR A 203 -0.92 -11.88 3.74
C TYR A 203 -2.06 -12.88 3.94
N GLY A 204 -1.90 -14.15 3.58
CA GLY A 204 -2.97 -15.15 3.75
C GLY A 204 -3.30 -15.38 5.23
N LYS A 205 -2.29 -15.43 6.09
CA LYS A 205 -2.45 -15.88 7.48
C LYS A 205 -3.23 -14.87 8.31
N GLY A 206 -4.40 -15.28 8.80
CA GLY A 206 -5.19 -14.50 9.76
C GLY A 206 -5.91 -13.29 9.15
N ALA A 207 -5.90 -13.16 7.82
CA ALA A 207 -6.74 -12.21 7.11
C ALA A 207 -8.22 -12.51 7.32
N VAL A 208 -8.98 -11.46 7.61
CA VAL A 208 -10.43 -11.50 7.82
C VAL A 208 -11.17 -10.52 6.92
N GLY A 209 -10.45 -9.59 6.27
CA GLY A 209 -11.00 -8.62 5.32
C GLY A 209 -9.96 -8.21 4.28
N LEU A 210 -10.45 -7.83 3.10
CA LEU A 210 -9.65 -7.24 2.03
C LEU A 210 -10.51 -6.18 1.34
N LYS A 211 -9.97 -4.97 1.20
CA LYS A 211 -10.50 -3.93 0.33
C LYS A 211 -9.45 -3.57 -0.70
N LEU A 212 -9.84 -3.49 -1.96
CA LEU A 212 -8.98 -3.03 -3.04
C LEU A 212 -9.37 -1.62 -3.45
N PHE A 213 -8.41 -0.77 -3.76
CA PHE A 213 -8.64 0.59 -4.26
C PHE A 213 -7.90 0.80 -5.56
N GLY A 214 -8.57 1.39 -6.55
CA GLY A 214 -8.03 1.54 -7.90
C GLY A 214 -7.70 2.98 -8.26
N PHE A 215 -6.52 3.17 -8.87
CA PHE A 215 -6.24 4.37 -9.65
C PHE A 215 -6.29 4.06 -11.14
N HIS A 216 -7.12 4.83 -11.84
CA HIS A 216 -7.34 4.75 -13.27
C HIS A 216 -6.67 5.93 -13.97
N THR A 217 -5.92 5.67 -15.05
CA THR A 217 -5.45 6.76 -15.91
C THR A 217 -6.50 7.07 -16.96
N LEU A 218 -6.80 8.35 -17.19
CA LEU A 218 -7.83 8.85 -18.12
C LEU A 218 -7.65 8.46 -19.60
N TYR A 219 -6.61 7.72 -19.97
CA TYR A 219 -6.30 7.39 -21.36
C TYR A 219 -7.25 6.39 -22.04
N ASP A 220 -8.18 5.76 -21.32
CA ASP A 220 -9.11 4.78 -21.93
C ASP A 220 -10.55 5.29 -22.09
N ILE A 221 -10.89 6.53 -21.69
CA ILE A 221 -12.27 7.05 -21.87
C ILE A 221 -12.57 7.36 -23.35
N VAL A 222 -11.56 7.37 -24.22
CA VAL A 222 -11.74 7.70 -25.64
C VAL A 222 -12.35 6.54 -26.46
N ASP A 223 -12.30 5.30 -25.98
CA ASP A 223 -12.83 4.13 -26.72
C ASP A 223 -14.19 3.61 -26.24
N ALA A 224 -14.77 4.21 -25.18
CA ALA A 224 -16.13 3.90 -24.73
C ALA A 224 -17.20 4.86 -25.29
N ALA A 225 -16.80 5.81 -26.15
CA ALA A 225 -17.68 6.82 -26.76
C ALA A 225 -17.78 6.69 -28.30
N LYS A 226 -17.63 5.47 -28.84
CA LYS A 226 -17.95 5.16 -30.24
C LYS A 226 -19.01 4.07 -30.35
#